data_AF-A0A2S2PWU8-F1
#
_entry.id   AF-A0A2S2PWU8-F1
#
_cell.length_a   1.000
_cell.length_b   1.000
_cell.length_c   1.000
_cell.angle_alpha   90.00
_cell.angle_beta   90.00
_cell.angle_gamma   90.00
#
_symmetry.space_group_name_H-M   'P 1'
#
loop_
_entity.id
_entity.type
_entity.pdbx_description
1 polymer ?
#
loop_
_entity_poly.entity_id
_entity_poly.type
_entity_poly.pdbx_seq_one_letter_code
_entity_poly.pdbx_strand_id
1 'polypeptide(L)'
;MLILLLITMFLSAYFNEFKCYKSRALVLYIVGRYDAVFAFKIRFAETQKALTKCMLCRSKLDERNEAEGIKKQIENYNFICTLVFQCKILQIINLTSKILQSKSVDLDNASNLLKNCYEQLKEYRCNFNDLLEEANIVAKSWSISTEFQNKRRKVVKRYFDELCTDMRLTCPESLFRVTIFNRTLDILINQISKRFSSFHELMLNFTCLQPSFLTSATDLELLNEATKLVNKYDKGISKTFTSEILAVRSTLKNQISQLNSTRD
;
A
#
# COMPACT_ATOMS: atom_id res chain seq x y z
N MET A 1 -7.44 14.74 -15.38
CA MET A 1 -8.64 13.89 -15.25
C MET A 1 -8.35 12.45 -15.63
N LEU A 2 -7.81 12.15 -16.83
CA LEU A 2 -7.42 10.78 -17.22
C LEU A 2 -6.36 10.11 -16.33
N ILE A 3 -5.36 10.84 -15.83
CA ILE A 3 -4.34 10.29 -14.91
C ILE A 3 -4.91 10.02 -13.51
N LEU A 4 -5.83 10.88 -13.04
CA LEU A 4 -6.55 10.68 -11.78
C LEU A 4 -7.52 9.49 -11.91
N LEU A 5 -8.19 9.34 -13.05
CA LEU A 5 -9.00 8.18 -13.43
C LEU A 5 -8.15 6.91 -13.55
N LEU A 6 -6.93 6.98 -14.08
CA LEU A 6 -6.01 5.84 -14.14
C LEU A 6 -5.51 5.44 -12.76
N ILE A 7 -5.25 6.38 -11.85
CA ILE A 7 -4.83 6.10 -10.46
C ILE A 7 -6.02 5.63 -9.61
N THR A 8 -7.22 6.19 -9.78
CA THR A 8 -8.42 5.69 -9.11
C THR A 8 -8.95 4.41 -9.72
N MET A 9 -8.76 4.13 -11.01
CA MET A 9 -8.98 2.81 -11.59
C MET A 9 -7.87 1.85 -11.17
N PHE A 10 -6.61 2.29 -11.03
CA PHE A 10 -5.55 1.45 -10.49
C PHE A 10 -5.87 1.04 -9.06
N LEU A 11 -6.31 1.99 -8.21
CA LEU A 11 -6.67 1.79 -6.80
C LEU A 11 -8.07 1.18 -6.60
N SER A 12 -9.05 1.42 -7.46
CA SER A 12 -10.38 0.80 -7.36
C SER A 12 -10.41 -0.58 -8.02
N ALA A 13 -9.64 -0.83 -9.08
CA ALA A 13 -9.36 -2.20 -9.52
C ALA A 13 -8.45 -2.91 -8.50
N TYR A 14 -7.50 -2.20 -7.85
CA TYR A 14 -6.79 -2.72 -6.69
C TYR A 14 -7.79 -3.21 -5.65
N PHE A 15 -8.75 -2.39 -5.22
CA PHE A 15 -9.61 -2.68 -4.06
C PHE A 15 -10.94 -3.43 -4.35
N ASN A 16 -11.54 -3.32 -5.53
CA ASN A 16 -12.84 -3.96 -5.84
C ASN A 16 -12.72 -5.46 -6.22
N GLU A 17 -11.55 -5.93 -6.68
CA GLU A 17 -11.32 -7.37 -6.93
C GLU A 17 -11.00 -8.17 -5.65
N PHE A 18 -10.88 -7.53 -4.48
CA PHE A 18 -10.62 -8.21 -3.20
C PHE A 18 -11.78 -9.05 -2.67
N LYS A 19 -12.93 -9.10 -3.37
CA LYS A 19 -14.04 -9.96 -2.95
C LYS A 19 -13.81 -11.46 -3.21
N CYS A 20 -12.83 -11.87 -4.02
CA CYS A 20 -12.72 -13.29 -4.37
C CYS A 20 -11.38 -13.78 -4.97
N TYR A 21 -10.18 -13.52 -4.41
CA TYR A 21 -8.98 -14.25 -4.89
C TYR A 21 -7.94 -14.57 -3.80
N LYS A 22 -7.43 -15.81 -3.86
CA LYS A 22 -6.41 -16.42 -2.98
C LYS A 22 -5.24 -15.46 -2.70
N SER A 23 -4.86 -15.36 -1.42
CA SER A 23 -3.81 -14.48 -0.89
C SER A 23 -2.43 -14.56 -1.57
N ARG A 24 -2.16 -15.55 -2.44
CA ARG A 24 -0.93 -15.67 -3.27
C ARG A 24 -0.95 -14.82 -4.54
N ALA A 25 -2.11 -14.67 -5.20
CA ALA A 25 -2.21 -13.91 -6.45
C ALA A 25 -1.94 -12.41 -6.22
N LEU A 26 -2.39 -11.90 -5.07
CA LEU A 26 -2.18 -10.51 -4.66
C LEU A 26 -0.70 -10.14 -4.51
N VAL A 27 0.12 -11.11 -4.10
CA VAL A 27 1.56 -10.95 -3.85
C VAL A 27 2.31 -10.85 -5.16
N LEU A 28 2.08 -11.81 -6.05
CA LEU A 28 2.64 -11.81 -7.40
C LEU A 28 2.29 -10.50 -8.11
N TYR A 29 1.07 -9.99 -7.90
CA TYR A 29 0.64 -8.73 -8.46
C TYR A 29 1.39 -7.52 -7.88
N ILE A 30 1.51 -7.40 -6.56
CA ILE A 30 2.20 -6.27 -5.91
C ILE A 30 3.72 -6.32 -6.17
N VAL A 31 4.32 -7.50 -6.04
CA VAL A 31 5.74 -7.75 -6.32
C VAL A 31 6.05 -7.45 -7.78
N GLY A 32 5.26 -7.97 -8.72
CA GLY A 32 5.47 -7.72 -10.16
C GLY A 32 5.32 -6.24 -10.54
N ARG A 33 4.41 -5.51 -9.90
CA ARG A 33 4.28 -4.06 -10.09
C ARG A 33 5.47 -3.31 -9.53
N TYR A 34 5.91 -3.64 -8.31
CA TYR A 34 7.10 -3.02 -7.71
C TYR A 34 8.33 -3.25 -8.58
N ASP A 35 8.58 -4.50 -8.98
CA ASP A 35 9.73 -4.87 -9.80
C ASP A 35 9.69 -4.16 -11.16
N ALA A 36 8.52 -4.03 -11.78
CA ALA A 36 8.38 -3.30 -13.05
C ALA A 36 8.66 -1.80 -12.90
N VAL A 37 8.08 -1.15 -11.89
CA VAL A 37 8.28 0.30 -11.65
C VAL A 37 9.74 0.58 -11.26
N PHE A 38 10.32 -0.29 -10.43
CA PHE A 38 11.71 -0.19 -10.01
C PHE A 38 12.68 -0.44 -11.17
N ALA A 39 12.43 -1.47 -12.00
CA ALA A 39 13.23 -1.75 -13.18
C ALA A 39 13.18 -0.59 -14.19
N PHE A 40 12.01 0.04 -14.35
CA PHE A 40 11.87 1.23 -15.18
C PHE A 40 12.68 2.41 -14.62
N LYS A 41 12.64 2.66 -13.31
CA LYS A 41 13.49 3.68 -12.65
C LYS A 41 14.98 3.42 -12.92
N ILE A 42 15.44 2.18 -12.85
CA ILE A 42 16.85 1.84 -13.10
C ILE A 42 17.21 2.01 -14.59
N ARG A 43 16.38 1.52 -15.50
CA ARG A 43 16.65 1.49 -16.95
C ARG A 43 16.13 2.71 -17.71
N PHE A 44 15.91 3.82 -17.01
CA PHE A 44 15.32 5.01 -17.62
C PHE A 44 16.18 5.56 -18.76
N ALA A 45 17.49 5.66 -18.56
CA ALA A 45 18.41 6.15 -19.60
C ALA A 45 18.44 5.25 -20.85
N GLU A 46 18.34 3.92 -20.68
CA GLU A 46 18.21 2.97 -21.79
C GLU A 46 16.88 3.17 -22.51
N THR A 47 15.81 3.43 -21.77
CA THR A 47 14.47 3.69 -22.33
C THR A 47 14.46 4.98 -23.16
N GLN A 48 15.12 6.05 -22.69
CA GLN A 48 15.30 7.28 -23.47
C GLN A 48 16.09 7.04 -24.76
N LYS A 49 17.18 6.26 -24.71
CA LYS A 49 17.97 5.89 -25.88
C LYS A 49 17.14 5.07 -26.88
N ALA A 50 16.37 4.09 -26.39
CA ALA A 50 15.50 3.26 -27.20
C ALA A 50 14.41 4.09 -27.91
N LEU A 51 13.75 5.00 -27.19
CA LEU A 51 12.76 5.91 -27.77
C LEU A 51 13.37 6.82 -28.83
N THR A 52 14.56 7.37 -28.55
CA THR A 52 15.28 8.21 -29.52
C THR A 52 15.66 7.42 -30.78
N LYS A 53 16.09 6.15 -30.63
CA LYS A 53 16.35 5.26 -31.77
C LYS A 53 15.08 4.96 -32.57
N CYS A 54 13.93 4.75 -31.91
CA CYS A 54 12.65 4.55 -32.59
C CYS A 54 12.25 5.79 -33.42
N MET A 55 12.50 7.00 -32.92
CA MET A 55 12.23 8.23 -33.68
C MET A 55 13.09 8.33 -34.95
N LEU A 56 14.36 7.90 -34.88
CA LEU A 56 15.31 8.03 -35.98
C LEU A 56 15.19 6.90 -37.03
N CYS A 57 14.90 5.67 -36.61
CA CYS A 57 15.01 4.49 -37.46
C CYS A 57 13.66 3.97 -38.01
N ARG A 58 12.51 4.45 -37.51
CA ARG A 58 11.20 3.94 -37.94
C ARG A 58 10.71 4.65 -39.20
N SER A 59 10.16 3.87 -40.12
CA SER A 59 9.65 4.34 -41.42
C SER A 59 8.27 4.98 -41.31
N LYS A 60 7.40 4.48 -40.42
CA LYS A 60 6.04 5.02 -40.24
C LYS A 60 6.04 6.28 -39.39
N LEU A 61 5.34 7.30 -39.87
CA LEU A 61 5.21 8.58 -39.17
C LEU A 61 4.52 8.43 -37.80
N ASP A 62 3.47 7.60 -37.74
CA ASP A 62 2.70 7.39 -36.51
C ASP A 62 3.55 6.79 -35.38
N GLU A 63 4.37 5.79 -35.69
CA GLU A 63 5.29 5.16 -34.73
C GLU A 63 6.33 6.15 -34.19
N ARG A 64 6.78 7.10 -35.03
CA ARG A 64 7.70 8.17 -34.60
C ARG A 64 7.02 9.18 -33.70
N ASN A 65 5.82 9.62 -34.07
CA ASN A 65 5.02 10.57 -33.29
C ASN A 65 4.63 9.98 -31.92
N GLU A 66 4.29 8.69 -31.87
CA GLU A 66 3.98 7.99 -30.62
C GLU A 66 5.20 7.90 -29.71
N ALA A 67 6.36 7.50 -30.26
CA ALA A 67 7.61 7.47 -29.50
C ALA A 67 7.97 8.85 -28.95
N GLU A 68 7.78 9.92 -29.75
CA GLU A 68 8.00 11.30 -29.32
C GLU A 68 7.05 11.72 -28.21
N GLY A 69 5.76 11.36 -28.34
CA GLY A 69 4.75 11.58 -27.32
C GLY A 69 5.11 10.90 -25.99
N ILE A 70 5.51 9.63 -26.03
CA ILE A 70 5.93 8.87 -24.85
C ILE A 70 7.16 9.52 -24.21
N LYS A 71 8.19 9.87 -25.00
CA LYS A 71 9.40 10.53 -24.50
C LYS A 71 9.06 11.83 -23.75
N LYS A 72 8.22 12.69 -24.35
CA LYS A 72 7.75 13.94 -23.72
C LYS A 72 6.99 13.70 -22.42
N GLN A 73 6.24 12.60 -22.31
CA GLN A 73 5.50 12.26 -21.09
C GLN A 73 6.43 11.78 -19.97
N ILE A 74 7.39 10.90 -20.28
CA ILE A 74 8.30 10.34 -19.28
C ILE A 74 9.36 11.37 -18.83
N GLU A 75 9.70 12.34 -19.68
CA GLU A 75 10.59 13.46 -19.36
C GLU A 75 9.87 14.61 -18.63
N ASN A 76 8.60 14.44 -18.27
CA ASN A 76 7.88 15.41 -17.45
C ASN A 76 8.25 15.26 -15.98
N TYR A 77 8.59 16.36 -15.31
CA TYR A 77 8.91 16.35 -13.88
C TYR A 77 7.78 15.74 -13.01
N ASN A 78 6.51 15.99 -13.36
CA ASN A 78 5.37 15.37 -12.68
C ASN A 78 5.42 13.83 -12.73
N PHE A 79 5.86 13.28 -13.86
CA PHE A 79 5.98 11.84 -14.04
C PHE A 79 7.11 11.29 -13.17
N ILE A 80 8.25 11.96 -13.10
CA ILE A 80 9.36 11.59 -12.22
C ILE A 80 8.93 11.60 -10.75
N CYS A 81 8.30 12.68 -10.29
CA CYS A 81 7.76 12.75 -8.91
C CYS A 81 6.78 11.60 -8.64
N THR A 82 5.90 11.30 -9.59
CA THR A 82 4.95 10.18 -9.46
C THR A 82 5.68 8.83 -9.41
N LEU A 83 6.70 8.64 -10.24
CA LEU A 83 7.46 7.40 -10.28
C LEU A 83 8.22 7.15 -8.97
N VAL A 84 8.92 8.17 -8.46
CA VAL A 84 9.62 8.10 -7.17
C VAL A 84 8.64 7.83 -6.03
N PHE A 85 7.52 8.54 -6.02
CA PHE A 85 6.43 8.33 -5.06
C PHE A 85 5.90 6.89 -5.05
N GLN A 86 5.59 6.35 -6.24
CA GLN A 86 5.10 4.98 -6.39
C GLN A 86 6.12 3.95 -5.96
N CYS A 87 7.41 4.12 -6.32
CA CYS A 87 8.49 3.26 -5.85
C CYS A 87 8.55 3.20 -4.32
N LYS A 88 8.48 4.35 -3.64
CA LYS A 88 8.58 4.42 -2.18
C LYS A 88 7.40 3.74 -1.49
N ILE A 89 6.17 4.04 -1.92
CA ILE A 89 4.96 3.40 -1.36
C ILE A 89 4.99 1.89 -1.58
N LEU A 90 5.28 1.46 -2.80
CA LEU A 90 5.31 0.03 -3.13
C LEU A 90 6.41 -0.69 -2.36
N GLN A 91 7.56 -0.05 -2.10
CA GLN A 91 8.61 -0.62 -1.27
C GLN A 91 8.14 -0.91 0.16
N ILE A 92 7.51 0.07 0.82
CA ILE A 92 6.99 -0.06 2.20
C ILE A 92 5.96 -1.20 2.28
N ILE A 93 5.03 -1.22 1.33
CA ILE A 93 3.95 -2.22 1.30
C ILE A 93 4.50 -3.61 0.93
N ASN A 94 5.39 -3.71 -0.06
CA ASN A 94 5.94 -4.98 -0.54
C ASN A 94 6.74 -5.69 0.54
N LEU A 95 7.57 -4.95 1.30
CA LEU A 95 8.32 -5.51 2.43
C LEU A 95 7.38 -6.15 3.45
N THR A 96 6.38 -5.38 3.90
CA THR A 96 5.38 -5.83 4.89
C THR A 96 4.59 -7.03 4.36
N SER A 97 4.19 -7.00 3.08
CA SER A 97 3.44 -8.06 2.41
C SER A 97 4.23 -9.38 2.35
N LYS A 98 5.49 -9.31 1.90
CA LYS A 98 6.38 -10.48 1.83
C LYS A 98 6.58 -11.13 3.19
N ILE A 99 6.79 -10.32 4.23
CA ILE A 99 6.97 -10.86 5.58
C ILE A 99 5.67 -11.50 6.04
N LEU A 100 4.52 -10.82 5.99
CA LEU A 100 3.22 -11.36 6.44
C LEU A 100 2.80 -12.68 5.78
N GLN A 101 3.30 -12.97 4.57
CA GLN A 101 2.99 -14.22 3.86
C GLN A 101 4.06 -15.28 4.02
N SER A 102 5.17 -14.96 4.71
CA SER A 102 6.17 -15.95 5.03
C SER A 102 5.51 -17.02 5.89
N LYS A 103 5.89 -18.27 5.65
CA LYS A 103 5.35 -19.39 6.41
C LYS A 103 5.69 -19.29 7.88
N SER A 104 6.63 -18.44 8.31
CA SER A 104 7.20 -18.34 9.67
C SER A 104 6.62 -17.19 10.51
N VAL A 105 5.62 -16.45 10.03
CA VAL A 105 5.10 -15.30 10.78
C VAL A 105 4.09 -15.70 11.83
N ASP A 106 4.39 -15.32 13.06
CA ASP A 106 3.48 -15.37 14.20
C ASP A 106 2.55 -14.16 14.21
N LEU A 107 1.40 -14.32 14.86
CA LEU A 107 0.35 -13.31 14.86
C LEU A 107 0.79 -11.98 15.51
N ASP A 108 1.62 -12.04 16.56
CA ASP A 108 2.18 -10.85 17.21
C ASP A 108 3.18 -10.13 16.31
N ASN A 109 4.03 -10.90 15.62
CA ASN A 109 4.96 -10.37 14.62
C ASN A 109 4.21 -9.72 13.46
N ALA A 110 3.12 -10.33 12.99
CA ALA A 110 2.24 -9.75 11.96
C ALA A 110 1.64 -8.41 12.41
N SER A 111 1.16 -8.34 13.65
CA SER A 111 0.61 -7.11 14.23
C SER A 111 1.65 -5.98 14.27
N ASN A 112 2.86 -6.27 14.75
CA ASN A 112 3.96 -5.31 14.81
C ASN A 112 4.38 -4.82 13.41
N LEU A 113 4.44 -5.71 12.42
CA LEU A 113 4.77 -5.34 11.04
C LEU A 113 3.73 -4.41 10.42
N LEU A 114 2.44 -4.68 10.65
CA LEU A 114 1.36 -3.81 10.17
C LEU A 114 1.41 -2.43 10.83
N LYS A 115 1.71 -2.39 12.14
CA LYS A 115 1.90 -1.13 12.88
C LYS A 115 3.07 -0.32 12.32
N ASN A 116 4.22 -0.96 12.11
CA ASN A 116 5.40 -0.30 11.53
C ASN A 116 5.12 0.23 10.12
N CYS A 117 4.41 -0.56 9.29
CA CYS A 117 4.00 -0.12 7.94
C CYS A 117 3.10 1.11 7.99
N TYR A 118 2.16 1.15 8.94
CA TYR A 118 1.26 2.28 9.13
C TYR A 118 2.00 3.54 9.58
N GLU A 119 2.95 3.40 10.51
CA GLU A 119 3.78 4.51 11.01
C GLU A 119 4.67 5.07 9.90
N GLN A 120 5.34 4.22 9.11
CA GLN A 120 6.15 4.65 7.97
C GLN A 120 5.35 5.43 6.92
N LEU A 121 4.11 5.02 6.63
CA LEU A 121 3.27 5.75 5.68
C LEU A 121 2.78 7.10 6.23
N LYS A 122 2.53 7.18 7.54
CA LYS A 122 2.18 8.44 8.21
C LYS A 122 3.35 9.40 8.22
N GLU A 123 4.54 8.93 8.55
CA GLU A 123 5.76 9.73 8.53
C GLU A 123 6.02 10.24 7.11
N TYR A 124 5.95 9.35 6.12
CA TYR A 124 6.14 9.73 4.73
C TYR A 124 5.11 10.78 4.26
N ARG A 125 3.86 10.71 4.75
CA ARG A 125 2.84 11.73 4.47
C ARG A 125 3.22 13.12 4.98
N CYS A 126 3.92 13.22 6.11
CA CYS A 126 4.38 14.49 6.64
C CYS A 126 5.57 15.06 5.84
N ASN A 127 6.37 14.18 5.24
CA ASN A 127 7.64 14.52 4.60
C ASN A 127 7.52 14.65 3.08
N PHE A 128 6.75 15.65 2.61
CA PHE A 128 6.66 15.93 1.17
C PHE A 128 8.00 16.39 0.56
N ASN A 129 8.85 17.04 1.35
CA ASN A 129 10.14 17.55 0.87
C ASN A 129 11.10 16.41 0.50
N ASP A 130 11.11 15.32 1.28
CA ASP A 130 11.93 14.13 0.99
C ASP A 130 11.61 13.55 -0.40
N LEU A 131 10.33 13.54 -0.79
CA LEU A 131 9.92 13.15 -2.14
C LEU A 131 10.54 14.07 -3.20
N LEU A 132 10.47 15.38 -3.00
CA LEU A 132 10.99 16.35 -3.96
C LEU A 132 12.51 16.26 -4.06
N GLU A 133 13.22 16.09 -2.95
CA GLU A 133 14.67 15.91 -2.94
C GLU A 133 15.07 14.65 -3.72
N GLU A 134 14.42 13.51 -3.47
CA GLU A 134 14.69 12.28 -4.21
C GLU A 134 14.34 12.43 -5.70
N ALA A 135 13.21 13.07 -6.03
CA ALA A 135 12.81 13.34 -7.41
C ALA A 135 13.79 14.28 -8.13
N ASN A 136 14.33 15.28 -7.43
CA ASN A 136 15.34 16.20 -7.95
C ASN A 136 16.66 15.49 -8.26
N ILE A 137 17.11 14.60 -7.38
CA ILE A 137 18.32 13.78 -7.61
C ILE A 137 18.14 12.91 -8.85
N VAL A 138 16.99 12.25 -8.95
CA VAL A 138 16.65 11.39 -10.10
C VAL A 138 16.55 12.20 -11.40
N ALA A 139 15.85 13.34 -11.39
CA ALA A 139 15.71 14.21 -12.55
C ALA A 139 17.06 14.75 -13.05
N LYS A 140 17.94 15.18 -12.13
CA LYS A 140 19.32 15.59 -12.45
C LYS A 140 20.10 14.46 -13.09
N SER A 141 20.00 13.24 -12.56
CA SER A 141 20.68 12.06 -13.13
C SER A 141 20.24 11.75 -14.57
N TRP A 142 19.01 12.11 -14.93
CA TRP A 142 18.43 11.91 -16.26
C TRP A 142 18.50 13.14 -17.17
N SER A 143 19.16 14.20 -16.72
CA SER A 143 19.26 15.48 -17.44
C SER A 143 17.90 16.10 -17.79
N ILE A 144 16.92 15.97 -16.88
CA ILE A 144 15.57 16.51 -17.02
C ILE A 144 15.41 17.74 -16.11
N SER A 145 14.63 18.73 -16.57
CA SER A 145 14.30 19.91 -15.75
C SER A 145 13.52 19.53 -14.50
N THR A 146 13.91 20.11 -13.36
CA THR A 146 13.30 19.90 -12.04
C THR A 146 12.08 20.79 -11.79
N GLU A 147 11.57 21.46 -12.82
CA GLU A 147 10.47 22.40 -12.69
C GLU A 147 9.12 21.77 -13.05
N PHE A 148 8.11 22.04 -12.24
CA PHE A 148 6.74 21.70 -12.58
C PHE A 148 6.27 22.55 -13.76
N GLN A 149 5.97 21.89 -14.88
CA GLN A 149 5.43 22.58 -16.06
C GLN A 149 4.10 23.26 -15.75
N ASN A 150 4.07 24.58 -15.96
CA ASN A 150 2.89 25.40 -15.74
C ASN A 150 1.92 25.22 -16.93
N LYS A 151 0.90 24.36 -16.77
CA LYS A 151 -0.13 24.20 -17.81
C LYS A 151 -1.09 25.38 -17.81
N ARG A 152 -1.41 25.89 -19.01
CA ARG A 152 -2.43 26.94 -19.20
C ARG A 152 -3.73 26.50 -18.54
N ARG A 153 -4.23 27.33 -17.62
CA ARG A 153 -5.47 27.03 -16.89
C ARG A 153 -6.68 27.25 -17.78
N LYS A 154 -7.66 26.37 -17.63
CA LYS A 154 -9.00 26.61 -18.15
C LYS A 154 -9.69 27.58 -17.18
N VAL A 155 -9.78 28.84 -17.57
CA VAL A 155 -10.55 29.85 -16.81
C VAL A 155 -12.02 29.59 -17.08
N VAL A 156 -12.82 29.43 -16.01
CA VAL A 156 -14.27 29.37 -16.12
C VAL A 156 -14.80 30.81 -16.24
N LYS A 157 -15.79 31.02 -17.11
CA LYS A 157 -16.43 32.33 -17.28
C LYS A 157 -17.13 32.70 -15.97
N ARG A 158 -16.82 33.88 -15.42
CA ARG A 158 -17.45 34.44 -14.22
C ARG A 158 -18.73 35.19 -14.60
N TYR A 159 -19.79 35.06 -13.80
CA TYR A 159 -21.03 35.83 -13.96
C TYR A 159 -20.98 37.14 -13.17
N PHE A 160 -21.77 38.14 -13.58
CA PHE A 160 -21.71 39.54 -13.11
C PHE A 160 -21.84 39.71 -11.58
N ASP A 161 -22.54 38.80 -10.90
CA ASP A 161 -22.79 38.86 -9.43
C ASP A 161 -22.00 37.81 -8.62
N GLU A 162 -21.12 37.02 -9.23
CA GLU A 162 -20.33 36.03 -8.49
C GLU A 162 -19.25 36.72 -7.65
N LEU A 163 -19.41 36.78 -6.33
CA LEU A 163 -18.43 37.38 -5.41
C LEU A 163 -17.19 36.49 -5.17
N CYS A 164 -17.26 35.20 -5.49
CA CYS A 164 -16.19 34.25 -5.19
C CYS A 164 -15.21 34.11 -6.37
N THR A 165 -13.92 34.36 -6.14
CA THR A 165 -12.87 33.97 -7.07
C THR A 165 -12.55 32.49 -6.89
N ASP A 166 -12.47 31.75 -8.01
CA ASP A 166 -12.16 30.33 -8.02
C ASP A 166 -10.73 30.09 -7.48
N MET A 167 -10.61 29.85 -6.17
CA MET A 167 -9.35 29.62 -5.47
C MET A 167 -8.80 28.22 -5.73
N ARG A 168 -8.65 27.85 -7.00
CA ARG A 168 -7.92 26.64 -7.38
C ARG A 168 -6.44 26.84 -7.05
N LEU A 169 -5.81 25.80 -6.47
CA LEU A 169 -4.39 25.81 -6.13
C LEU A 169 -3.56 26.32 -7.31
N THR A 170 -2.89 27.46 -7.09
CA THR A 170 -2.21 28.20 -8.13
C THR A 170 -0.80 27.64 -8.40
N CYS A 171 -0.19 26.99 -7.42
CA CYS A 171 1.13 26.39 -7.61
C CYS A 171 0.99 24.96 -8.15
N PRO A 172 1.62 24.60 -9.29
CA PRO A 172 1.65 23.22 -9.80
C PRO A 172 2.17 22.21 -8.77
N GLU A 173 3.14 22.61 -7.94
CA GLU A 173 3.67 21.79 -6.86
C GLU A 173 2.61 21.53 -5.77
N SER A 174 1.90 22.57 -5.32
CA SER A 174 0.85 22.41 -4.31
C SER A 174 -0.33 21.59 -4.86
N LEU A 175 -0.63 21.74 -6.16
CA LEU A 175 -1.60 20.89 -6.84
C LEU A 175 -1.16 19.41 -6.79
N PHE A 176 0.10 19.10 -7.13
CA PHE A 176 0.64 17.74 -7.05
C PHE A 176 0.57 17.21 -5.61
N ARG A 177 1.00 18.01 -4.64
CA ARG A 177 0.99 17.67 -3.21
C ARG A 177 -0.42 17.30 -2.74
N VAL A 178 -1.43 18.11 -3.05
CA VAL A 178 -2.80 17.87 -2.56
C VAL A 178 -3.49 16.77 -3.35
N THR A 179 -3.42 16.80 -4.68
CA THR A 179 -4.24 15.93 -5.53
C THR A 179 -3.67 14.52 -5.69
N ILE A 180 -2.35 14.36 -5.66
CA ILE A 180 -1.69 13.06 -5.85
C ILE A 180 -1.12 12.57 -4.53
N PHE A 181 -0.20 13.33 -3.93
CA PHE A 181 0.57 12.86 -2.77
C PHE A 181 -0.31 12.64 -1.54
N ASN A 182 -0.95 13.70 -1.02
CA ASN A 182 -1.82 13.65 0.14
C ASN A 182 -2.99 12.70 -0.10
N ARG A 183 -3.67 12.85 -1.24
CA ARG A 183 -4.85 12.04 -1.56
C ARG A 183 -4.54 10.54 -1.57
N THR A 184 -3.44 10.13 -2.20
CA THR A 184 -3.07 8.71 -2.31
C THR A 184 -2.65 8.16 -0.95
N LEU A 185 -1.83 8.89 -0.19
CA LEU A 185 -1.41 8.46 1.14
C LEU A 185 -2.58 8.40 2.13
N ASP A 186 -3.53 9.33 2.06
CA ASP A 186 -4.75 9.29 2.89
C ASP A 186 -5.54 8.00 2.67
N ILE A 187 -5.74 7.64 1.41
CA ILE A 187 -6.46 6.41 1.06
C ILE A 187 -5.70 5.22 1.62
N LEU A 188 -4.39 5.14 1.38
CA LEU A 188 -3.57 4.00 1.81
C LEU A 188 -3.54 3.86 3.34
N ILE A 189 -3.32 4.95 4.06
CA ILE A 189 -3.30 4.98 5.52
C ILE A 189 -4.65 4.54 6.08
N ASN A 190 -5.76 5.04 5.53
CA ASN A 190 -7.10 4.64 5.96
C ASN A 190 -7.38 3.15 5.68
N GLN A 191 -6.95 2.64 4.53
CA GLN A 191 -7.14 1.22 4.18
C GLN A 191 -6.32 0.29 5.07
N ILE A 192 -5.06 0.65 5.35
CA ILE A 192 -4.20 -0.12 6.26
C ILE A 192 -4.73 -0.07 7.68
N SER A 193 -5.18 1.10 8.15
CA SER A 193 -5.81 1.25 9.46
C SER A 193 -7.04 0.34 9.59
N LYS A 194 -7.96 0.37 8.62
CA LYS A 194 -9.14 -0.51 8.60
C LYS A 194 -8.75 -1.99 8.64
N ARG A 195 -7.79 -2.39 7.82
CA ARG A 195 -7.31 -3.78 7.77
C ARG A 195 -6.64 -4.21 9.07
N PHE A 196 -5.89 -3.31 9.71
CA PHE A 196 -5.26 -3.55 11.01
C PHE A 196 -6.31 -3.73 12.11
N SER A 197 -7.35 -2.88 12.15
CA SER A 197 -8.46 -3.03 13.09
C SER A 197 -9.18 -4.37 12.91
N SER A 198 -9.48 -4.77 11.67
CA SER A 198 -10.09 -6.07 11.40
C SER A 198 -9.18 -7.24 11.78
N PHE A 199 -7.86 -7.12 11.57
CA PHE A 199 -6.90 -8.15 12.00
C PHE A 199 -6.85 -8.25 13.52
N HIS A 200 -6.84 -7.13 14.24
CA HIS A 200 -6.85 -7.11 15.70
C HIS A 200 -8.15 -7.69 16.27
N GLU A 201 -9.31 -7.38 15.69
CA GLU A 201 -10.57 -8.01 16.08
C GLU A 201 -10.55 -9.52 15.84
N LEU A 202 -9.95 -9.97 14.72
CA LEU A 202 -9.75 -11.40 14.46
C LEU A 202 -8.90 -12.02 15.56
N MET A 203 -7.76 -11.40 15.90
CA MET A 203 -6.86 -11.83 16.98
C MET A 203 -7.59 -12.00 18.31
N LEU A 204 -8.42 -11.03 18.68
CA LEU A 204 -9.18 -11.09 19.94
C LEU A 204 -10.10 -12.31 20.02
N ASN A 205 -10.64 -12.79 18.90
CA ASN A 205 -11.47 -14.01 18.92
C ASN A 205 -10.66 -15.26 19.22
N PHE A 206 -9.38 -15.30 18.83
CA PHE A 206 -8.49 -16.44 19.02
C PHE A 206 -7.60 -16.32 20.25
N THR A 207 -7.86 -15.35 21.13
CA THR A 207 -7.09 -15.13 22.37
C THR A 207 -7.00 -16.39 23.23
N CYS A 208 -8.07 -17.19 23.29
CA CYS A 208 -8.08 -18.45 24.05
C CYS A 208 -7.04 -19.49 23.58
N LEU A 209 -6.51 -19.37 22.36
CA LEU A 209 -5.48 -20.25 21.81
C LEU A 209 -4.05 -19.72 22.00
N GLN A 210 -3.88 -18.48 22.48
CA GLN A 210 -2.56 -17.90 22.65
C GLN A 210 -1.83 -18.53 23.86
N PRO A 211 -0.57 -18.99 23.72
CA PRO A 211 0.19 -19.59 24.82
C PRO A 211 0.33 -18.68 26.04
N SER A 212 0.51 -17.38 25.81
CA SER A 212 0.57 -16.35 26.84
C SER A 212 -0.73 -16.28 27.65
N PHE A 213 -1.88 -16.35 26.98
CA PHE A 213 -3.19 -16.35 27.62
C PHE A 213 -3.47 -17.68 28.33
N LEU A 214 -3.14 -18.82 27.72
CA LEU A 214 -3.30 -20.14 28.33
C LEU A 214 -2.48 -20.30 29.63
N THR A 215 -1.34 -19.63 29.73
CA THR A 215 -0.46 -19.72 30.91
C THR A 215 -0.92 -18.78 32.03
N SER A 216 -1.48 -17.62 31.70
CA SER A 216 -1.82 -16.56 32.66
C SER A 216 -3.30 -16.53 33.08
N ALA A 217 -4.22 -16.97 32.22
CA ALA A 217 -5.66 -16.85 32.44
C ALA A 217 -6.18 -17.82 33.50
N THR A 218 -7.18 -17.36 34.25
CA THR A 218 -7.98 -18.21 35.14
C THR A 218 -8.91 -19.13 34.35
N ASP A 219 -9.37 -20.22 34.99
CA ASP A 219 -10.26 -21.21 34.38
C ASP A 219 -11.56 -20.58 33.88
N LEU A 220 -12.09 -19.60 34.62
CA LEU A 220 -13.30 -18.86 34.27
C LEU A 220 -13.08 -17.93 33.07
N GLU A 221 -11.95 -17.22 33.02
CA GLU A 221 -11.60 -16.35 31.90
C GLU A 221 -11.39 -17.15 30.61
N LEU A 222 -10.70 -18.30 30.72
CA LEU A 222 -10.48 -19.18 29.57
C LEU A 222 -11.80 -19.75 29.03
N LEU A 223 -12.72 -20.15 29.91
CA LEU A 223 -14.04 -20.65 29.50
C LEU A 223 -14.87 -19.55 28.82
N ASN A 224 -14.82 -18.31 29.34
CA ASN A 224 -15.50 -17.17 28.75
C ASN A 224 -14.97 -16.80 27.36
N GLU A 225 -13.65 -16.85 27.13
CA GLU A 225 -13.10 -16.60 25.80
C GLU A 225 -13.34 -17.77 24.82
N ALA A 226 -13.26 -19.01 25.30
CA ALA A 226 -13.55 -20.19 24.48
C ALA A 226 -15.04 -20.23 24.07
N THR A 227 -15.97 -19.84 24.95
CA THR A 227 -17.40 -19.75 24.61
C THR A 227 -17.68 -18.67 23.57
N LYS A 228 -17.02 -17.49 23.64
CA LYS A 228 -17.11 -16.46 22.59
C LYS A 228 -16.68 -17.00 21.23
N LEU A 229 -15.59 -17.76 21.18
CA LEU A 229 -15.08 -18.37 19.95
C LEU A 229 -16.04 -19.44 19.40
N VAL A 230 -16.57 -20.34 20.24
CA VAL A 230 -17.57 -21.35 19.84
C VAL A 230 -18.84 -20.70 19.30
N ASN A 231 -19.33 -19.64 19.96
CA ASN A 231 -20.54 -18.92 19.52
C ASN A 231 -20.32 -18.20 18.19
N LYS A 232 -19.11 -17.66 17.94
CA LYS A 232 -18.77 -16.98 16.69
C LYS A 232 -18.59 -17.94 15.51
N TYR A 233 -18.14 -19.17 15.79
CA TYR A 233 -17.88 -20.21 14.80
C TYR A 233 -18.71 -21.49 15.07
N ASP A 234 -20.01 -21.31 15.27
CA ASP A 234 -20.98 -22.36 15.62
C ASP A 234 -21.02 -23.56 14.66
N LYS A 235 -20.73 -23.32 13.38
CA LYS A 235 -20.64 -24.36 12.33
C LYS A 235 -19.28 -25.05 12.24
N GLY A 236 -18.23 -24.44 12.79
CA GLY A 236 -16.85 -24.91 12.63
C GLY A 236 -16.25 -25.56 13.88
N ILE A 237 -16.82 -25.30 15.06
CA ILE A 237 -16.24 -25.68 16.34
C ILE A 237 -17.27 -26.43 17.19
N SER A 238 -16.87 -27.57 17.74
CA SER A 238 -17.73 -28.37 18.63
C SER A 238 -18.07 -27.59 19.90
N LYS A 239 -19.29 -27.77 20.40
CA LYS A 239 -19.71 -27.21 21.70
C LYS A 239 -18.90 -27.78 22.88
N THR A 240 -18.23 -28.93 22.70
CA THR A 240 -17.35 -29.55 23.69
C THR A 240 -15.98 -28.89 23.81
N PHE A 241 -15.62 -28.00 22.87
CA PHE A 241 -14.32 -27.33 22.82
C PHE A 241 -13.96 -26.59 24.11
N THR A 242 -14.94 -26.00 24.78
CA THR A 242 -14.74 -25.26 26.05
C THR A 242 -14.23 -26.14 27.18
N SER A 243 -14.65 -27.40 27.24
CA SER A 243 -14.15 -28.36 28.23
C SER A 243 -12.82 -28.98 27.79
N GLU A 244 -12.67 -29.23 26.50
CA GLU A 244 -11.45 -29.79 25.91
C GLU A 244 -10.24 -28.86 26.09
N ILE A 245 -10.41 -27.55 25.92
CA ILE A 245 -9.31 -26.59 26.06
C ILE A 245 -8.78 -26.52 27.51
N LEU A 246 -9.67 -26.69 28.50
CA LEU A 246 -9.28 -26.77 29.90
C LEU A 246 -8.49 -28.04 30.19
N ALA A 247 -8.96 -29.18 29.67
CA ALA A 247 -8.26 -30.45 29.79
C ALA A 247 -6.86 -30.36 29.16
N VAL A 248 -6.77 -29.86 27.92
CA VAL A 248 -5.53 -29.65 27.19
C VAL A 248 -4.54 -28.78 27.99
N ARG A 249 -4.98 -27.63 28.51
CA ARG A 249 -4.13 -26.76 29.34
C ARG A 249 -3.62 -27.49 30.59
N SER A 250 -4.46 -28.30 31.24
CA SER A 250 -4.07 -29.03 32.46
C SER A 250 -3.02 -30.11 32.17
N THR A 251 -3.15 -30.85 31.06
CA THR A 251 -2.22 -31.90 30.66
C THR A 251 -0.91 -31.38 30.08
N LEU A 252 -0.93 -30.26 29.35
CA LEU A 252 0.22 -29.78 28.58
C LEU A 252 0.84 -28.50 29.18
N LYS A 253 0.52 -28.17 30.43
CA LYS A 253 0.94 -26.92 31.10
C LYS A 253 2.45 -26.64 30.99
N ASN A 254 3.28 -27.67 31.21
CA ASN A 254 4.74 -27.56 31.15
C ASN A 254 5.29 -27.32 29.74
N GLN A 255 4.58 -27.83 28.71
CA GLN A 255 4.96 -27.63 27.32
C GLN A 255 4.50 -26.26 26.84
N ILE A 256 3.27 -25.85 27.19
CA ILE A 256 2.71 -24.53 26.85
C ILE A 256 3.58 -23.39 27.41
N SER A 257 4.15 -23.54 28.61
CA SER A 257 5.05 -22.53 29.19
C SER A 257 6.37 -22.35 28.44
N GLN A 258 6.73 -23.28 27.55
CA GLN A 258 7.93 -23.19 26.70
C GLN A 258 7.63 -22.60 25.32
N LEU A 259 6.35 -22.42 24.96
CA LEU A 259 5.93 -21.88 23.66
C LEU A 259 5.90 -20.36 23.72
N ASN A 260 6.58 -19.72 22.77
CA ASN A 260 6.57 -18.26 22.63
C ASN A 260 5.53 -17.78 21.60
N SER A 261 5.08 -18.68 20.72
CA SER A 261 4.07 -18.40 19.69
C SER A 261 3.01 -19.49 19.61
N THR A 262 1.81 -19.14 19.16
CA THR A 262 0.74 -20.07 18.73
C THR A 262 1.16 -21.10 17.68
N ARG A 263 2.32 -20.89 17.06
CA ARG A 263 2.88 -21.75 16.01
C ARG A 263 3.71 -22.92 16.56
N ASP A 264 4.41 -22.68 17.67
CA ASP A 264 5.35 -23.62 18.27
C ASP A 264 4.59 -24.83 18.85
#